data_AF-A0A357YGA6-F1
#
_entry.id   AF-A0A357YGA6-F1
#
_cell.length_a   1.000
_cell.length_b   1.000
_cell.length_c   1.000
_cell.angle_alpha   90.00
_cell.angle_beta   90.00
_cell.angle_gamma   90.00
#
_symmetry.space_group_name_H-M   'P 1'
#
loop_
_entity.id
_entity.type
_entity.pdbx_description
1 polymer ?
#
loop_
_entity_poly.entity_id
_entity_poly.type
_entity_poly.pdbx_seq_one_letter_code
_entity_poly.pdbx_strand_id
1 'polypeptide(L)'
;MKKSLFISTLALLTLLAATLYAVAAPPGGPCGGPCGGQAGFAAGDGGPDCQEPSDGPMLGRMAKVLDLTEAQQASIKKIQTTEREKIAPLREKKRANREALRQAETASPFDESAVRTLAEERGALETELTIARARTHSQIDAILTPAQRDLAAKLRPEPGEGRKGGHGGR
;
A
#
# COMPACT_ATOMS: atom_id res chain seq x y z
N MET A 1 21.16 -47.56 -50.17
CA MET A 1 20.65 -46.17 -50.14
C MET A 1 20.60 -45.76 -48.66
N LYS A 2 21.70 -45.18 -48.14
CA LYS A 2 21.89 -43.75 -47.77
C LYS A 2 20.94 -43.33 -46.62
N LYS A 3 21.31 -43.70 -45.38
CA LYS A 3 22.06 -42.91 -44.36
C LYS A 3 21.15 -41.96 -43.57
N SER A 4 20.78 -42.43 -42.37
CA SER A 4 20.50 -41.64 -41.17
C SER A 4 21.61 -40.61 -40.92
N LEU A 5 21.26 -39.54 -40.18
CA LEU A 5 22.10 -38.46 -39.62
C LEU A 5 21.93 -37.10 -40.32
N PHE A 6 21.05 -36.25 -39.78
CA PHE A 6 21.16 -34.78 -39.90
C PHE A 6 20.74 -34.13 -38.57
N ILE A 7 21.52 -34.39 -37.54
CA ILE A 7 21.69 -33.48 -36.41
C ILE A 7 23.11 -32.91 -36.59
N SER A 8 23.23 -31.58 -36.49
CA SER A 8 24.48 -30.80 -36.46
C SER A 8 25.02 -30.33 -37.82
N THR A 9 24.77 -29.08 -38.17
CA THR A 9 25.76 -27.99 -38.34
C THR A 9 25.06 -26.81 -39.02
N LEU A 10 24.75 -25.74 -38.27
CA LEU A 10 25.61 -24.57 -38.09
C LEU A 10 25.62 -23.64 -39.33
N ALA A 11 24.67 -22.69 -39.34
CA ALA A 11 24.80 -21.40 -40.02
C ALA A 11 24.06 -20.37 -39.12
N LEU A 12 24.71 -19.80 -38.10
CA LEU A 12 25.65 -18.67 -38.17
C LEU A 12 24.90 -17.34 -38.42
N LEU A 13 25.06 -16.42 -37.46
CA LEU A 13 24.93 -14.95 -37.55
C LEU A 13 23.53 -14.32 -37.63
N THR A 14 23.03 -13.88 -36.48
CA THR A 14 22.71 -12.45 -36.29
C THR A 14 23.19 -12.00 -34.91
N LEU A 15 24.42 -11.47 -34.89
CA LEU A 15 24.86 -10.46 -33.93
C LEU A 15 23.95 -9.23 -34.09
N LEU A 16 23.50 -8.62 -32.97
CA LEU A 16 23.64 -7.18 -32.72
C LEU A 16 22.94 -6.74 -31.42
N ALA A 17 23.78 -6.32 -30.47
CA ALA A 17 23.59 -5.17 -29.58
C ALA A 17 22.28 -5.08 -28.76
N ALA A 18 22.30 -5.66 -27.55
CA ALA A 18 21.56 -5.07 -26.43
C ALA A 18 22.57 -4.29 -25.57
N THR A 19 22.54 -2.98 -25.76
CA THR A 19 23.34 -1.96 -25.10
C THR A 19 23.17 -2.01 -23.57
N LEU A 20 24.31 -2.00 -22.87
CA LEU A 20 24.40 -1.70 -21.45
C LEU A 20 23.87 -0.27 -21.22
N TYR A 21 22.68 -0.14 -20.64
CA TYR A 21 22.31 1.10 -19.96
C TYR A 21 23.06 1.15 -18.63
N ALA A 22 24.23 1.78 -18.64
CA ALA A 22 24.84 2.27 -17.42
C ALA A 22 24.05 3.50 -16.97
N VAL A 23 23.12 3.32 -16.04
CA VAL A 23 22.50 4.45 -15.33
C VAL A 23 23.58 5.08 -14.45
N ALA A 24 24.05 6.25 -14.87
CA ALA A 24 24.91 7.08 -14.06
C ALA A 24 24.08 7.62 -12.88
N ALA A 25 24.26 7.02 -11.70
CA ALA A 25 23.82 7.62 -10.45
C ALA A 25 24.76 8.80 -10.13
N PRO A 26 24.25 10.03 -9.94
CA PRO A 26 25.09 11.12 -9.44
C PRO A 26 25.52 10.83 -7.99
N PRO A 27 26.82 11.00 -7.65
CA PRO A 27 27.29 10.89 -6.28
C PRO A 27 27.11 12.23 -5.54
N GLY A 28 26.65 12.15 -4.29
CA GLY A 28 26.55 13.28 -3.35
C GLY A 28 25.11 13.78 -3.23
N GLY A 29 24.50 13.80 -2.07
CA GLY A 29 25.05 14.19 -0.77
C GLY A 29 24.03 15.14 -0.12
N PRO A 30 24.19 15.47 1.17
CA PRO A 30 23.12 15.44 2.17
C PRO A 30 22.11 16.59 2.06
N CYS A 31 20.89 16.30 2.49
CA CYS A 31 19.89 17.28 2.91
C CYS A 31 20.55 18.33 3.81
N GLY A 32 20.71 19.56 3.34
CA GLY A 32 21.35 20.61 4.13
C GLY A 32 21.52 21.92 3.35
N GLY A 33 20.49 22.77 3.38
CA GLY A 33 20.53 24.13 2.83
C GLY A 33 19.22 24.88 3.10
N PRO A 34 19.26 26.19 3.37
CA PRO A 34 18.41 26.84 4.37
C PRO A 34 16.98 27.08 3.92
N CYS A 35 16.03 26.72 4.79
CA CYS A 35 14.64 27.15 4.76
C CYS A 35 14.57 28.68 4.96
N GLY A 36 14.87 29.44 3.91
CA GLY A 36 14.67 30.88 3.87
C GLY A 36 13.22 31.18 3.53
N GLY A 37 12.38 31.37 4.56
CA GLY A 37 10.96 31.66 4.36
C GLY A 37 10.19 31.86 5.66
N GLN A 38 10.42 33.01 6.29
CA GLN A 38 9.43 33.81 7.05
C GLN A 38 8.54 33.08 8.08
N ALA A 39 8.99 33.17 9.34
CA ALA A 39 8.22 33.41 10.57
C ALA A 39 6.72 33.07 10.60
N GLY A 40 6.39 32.03 11.38
CA GLY A 40 5.06 31.85 11.96
C GLY A 40 4.90 30.45 12.52
N PHE A 41 4.50 30.37 13.79
CA PHE A 41 4.19 29.18 14.59
C PHE A 41 5.34 28.62 15.43
N ALA A 42 5.08 28.71 16.74
CA ALA A 42 5.96 28.40 17.84
C ALA A 42 6.47 26.95 17.79
N ALA A 43 7.76 26.81 18.12
CA ALA A 43 8.35 25.55 18.52
C ALA A 43 7.61 25.00 19.75
N GLY A 44 6.80 23.96 19.52
CA GLY A 44 6.43 23.01 20.55
C GLY A 44 7.53 21.95 20.63
N ASP A 45 8.23 21.90 21.75
CA ASP A 45 9.07 20.78 22.14
C ASP A 45 8.22 19.50 22.25
N GLY A 46 8.59 18.49 21.44
CA GLY A 46 8.10 17.11 21.54
C GLY A 46 8.09 16.47 20.16
N GLY A 47 8.86 15.44 19.83
CA GLY A 47 9.76 14.53 20.53
C GLY A 47 10.20 13.47 19.49
N PRO A 48 11.13 12.57 19.79
CA PRO A 48 11.66 11.61 18.84
C PRO A 48 10.68 10.45 18.70
N ASP A 49 10.02 10.31 17.55
CA ASP A 49 9.49 9.05 17.05
C ASP A 49 8.81 9.31 15.70
N CYS A 50 9.52 9.00 14.61
CA CYS A 50 8.85 8.53 13.40
C CYS A 50 8.24 7.17 13.75
N GLN A 51 7.13 7.18 14.51
CA GLN A 51 6.48 5.97 14.97
C GLN A 51 6.18 5.13 13.74
N GLU A 52 6.77 3.93 13.67
CA GLU A 52 6.30 2.91 12.74
C GLU A 52 4.77 2.87 12.79
N PRO A 53 4.06 2.56 11.70
CA PRO A 53 2.61 2.40 11.75
C PRO A 53 2.31 1.19 12.63
N SER A 54 2.22 1.46 13.93
CA SER A 54 1.95 0.51 14.98
C SER A 54 0.51 0.09 14.82
N ASP A 55 0.27 -1.21 14.66
CA ASP A 55 -1.04 -1.82 14.76
C ASP A 55 -1.70 -1.59 16.15
N GLY A 56 -0.98 -0.94 17.08
CA GLY A 56 -1.30 -0.74 18.48
C GLY A 56 -2.64 -0.06 18.79
N PRO A 57 -3.04 1.05 18.16
CA PRO A 57 -4.28 1.73 18.54
C PRO A 57 -5.55 0.96 18.15
N MET A 58 -5.52 0.28 16.99
CA MET A 58 -6.70 -0.46 16.49
C MET A 58 -6.80 -1.85 17.13
N LEU A 59 -5.68 -2.58 17.21
CA LEU A 59 -5.65 -3.88 17.87
C LEU A 59 -5.92 -3.76 19.37
N GLY A 60 -5.40 -2.72 20.04
CA GLY A 60 -5.65 -2.48 21.46
C GLY A 60 -7.13 -2.20 21.75
N ARG A 61 -7.82 -1.44 20.89
CA ARG A 61 -9.28 -1.24 21.01
C ARG A 61 -10.03 -2.54 20.81
N MET A 62 -9.70 -3.32 19.77
CA MET A 62 -10.35 -4.60 19.50
C MET A 62 -10.13 -5.60 20.64
N ALA A 63 -8.91 -5.68 21.17
CA ALA A 63 -8.56 -6.53 22.30
C ALA A 63 -9.39 -6.24 23.53
N LYS A 64 -9.55 -4.96 23.88
CA LYS A 64 -10.36 -4.53 25.03
C LYS A 64 -11.85 -4.80 24.82
N VAL A 65 -12.36 -4.59 23.61
CA VAL A 65 -13.80 -4.68 23.34
C VAL A 65 -14.27 -6.12 23.18
N LEU A 66 -13.46 -6.99 22.59
CA LEU A 66 -13.80 -8.41 22.37
C LEU A 66 -13.20 -9.33 23.45
N ASP A 67 -12.57 -8.77 24.48
CA ASP A 67 -11.89 -9.51 25.55
C ASP A 67 -10.96 -10.60 24.99
N LEU A 68 -10.03 -10.18 24.12
CA LEU A 68 -9.14 -11.10 23.43
C LEU A 68 -8.04 -11.62 24.36
N THR A 69 -7.82 -12.93 24.34
CA THR A 69 -6.69 -13.53 25.07
C THR A 69 -5.35 -13.09 24.48
N GLU A 70 -4.28 -13.16 25.26
CA GLU A 70 -2.91 -12.83 24.79
C GLU A 70 -2.52 -13.66 23.55
N ALA A 71 -2.91 -14.95 23.52
CA ALA A 71 -2.67 -15.82 22.38
C ALA A 71 -3.45 -15.39 21.12
N GLN A 72 -4.70 -14.95 21.27
CA GLN A 72 -5.49 -14.41 20.16
C GLN A 72 -4.88 -13.09 19.65
N GLN A 73 -4.50 -12.19 20.55
CA GLN A 73 -3.86 -10.91 20.20
C GLN A 73 -2.55 -11.12 19.44
N ALA A 74 -1.69 -12.04 19.89
CA ALA A 74 -0.44 -12.38 19.21
C ALA A 74 -0.68 -12.92 17.79
N SER A 75 -1.67 -13.81 17.65
CA SER A 75 -2.05 -14.38 16.35
C SER A 75 -2.57 -13.32 15.39
N ILE A 76 -3.41 -12.42 15.87
CA ILE A 76 -3.96 -11.31 15.09
C ILE A 76 -2.85 -10.34 14.67
N LYS A 77 -1.94 -9.98 15.59
CA LYS A 77 -0.80 -9.12 15.27
C LYS A 77 0.04 -9.72 14.15
N LYS A 78 0.34 -11.01 14.23
CA LYS A 78 1.08 -11.72 13.17
C LYS A 78 0.36 -11.64 11.83
N ILE A 79 -0.95 -11.91 11.78
CA ILE A 79 -1.75 -11.80 10.56
C ILE A 79 -1.68 -10.39 9.98
N GLN A 80 -1.84 -9.36 10.81
CA GLN A 80 -1.82 -7.97 10.37
C GLN A 80 -0.44 -7.57 9.84
N THR A 81 0.63 -7.91 10.56
CA THR A 81 2.01 -7.63 10.12
C THR A 81 2.30 -8.31 8.78
N THR A 82 1.98 -9.60 8.63
CA THR A 82 2.20 -10.34 7.38
C THR A 82 1.40 -9.75 6.22
N GLU A 83 0.10 -9.44 6.39
CA GLU A 83 -0.66 -8.85 5.29
C GLU A 83 -0.18 -7.43 4.99
N ARG A 84 0.22 -6.64 6.00
CA ARG A 84 0.79 -5.29 5.80
C ARG A 84 2.03 -5.33 4.91
N GLU A 85 2.96 -6.23 5.18
CA GLU A 85 4.15 -6.44 4.34
C GLU A 85 3.75 -6.84 2.92
N LYS A 86 2.82 -7.78 2.78
CA LYS A 86 2.33 -8.27 1.49
C LYS A 86 1.70 -7.17 0.63
N ILE A 87 0.92 -6.27 1.23
CA ILE A 87 0.21 -5.19 0.51
C ILE A 87 1.00 -3.89 0.42
N ALA A 88 2.15 -3.76 1.10
CA ALA A 88 3.02 -2.59 1.01
C ALA A 88 3.24 -2.14 -0.46
N PRO A 89 3.66 -3.01 -1.41
CA PRO A 89 3.83 -2.58 -2.80
C PRO A 89 2.53 -2.09 -3.47
N LEU A 90 1.37 -2.64 -3.12
CA LEU A 90 0.09 -2.17 -3.65
C LEU A 90 -0.26 -0.78 -3.12
N ARG A 91 0.05 -0.49 -1.85
CA ARG A 91 -0.13 0.84 -1.24
C ARG A 91 0.78 1.89 -1.90
N GLU A 92 2.03 1.52 -2.16
CA GLU A 92 2.98 2.38 -2.87
C GLU A 92 2.47 2.72 -4.27
N LYS A 93 2.06 1.70 -5.04
CA LYS A 93 1.47 1.89 -6.39
C LYS A 93 0.24 2.78 -6.34
N LYS A 94 -0.67 2.55 -5.39
CA LYS A 94 -1.87 3.39 -5.22
C LYS A 94 -1.54 4.84 -4.89
N ARG A 95 -0.47 5.09 -4.11
CA ARG A 95 -0.01 6.47 -3.83
C ARG A 95 0.55 7.13 -5.09
N ALA A 96 1.38 6.42 -5.84
CA ALA A 96 1.92 6.91 -7.11
C ALA A 96 0.80 7.20 -8.13
N ASN A 97 -0.14 6.27 -8.30
CA ASN A 97 -1.30 6.45 -9.18
C ASN A 97 -2.16 7.66 -8.76
N ARG A 98 -2.37 7.88 -7.45
CA ARG A 98 -3.08 9.08 -6.96
C ARG A 98 -2.37 10.36 -7.36
N GLU A 99 -1.05 10.39 -7.30
CA GLU A 99 -0.27 11.56 -7.71
C GLU A 99 -0.35 11.78 -9.21
N ALA A 100 -0.20 10.72 -10.00
CA ALA A 100 -0.33 10.78 -11.46
C ALA A 100 -1.73 11.27 -11.89
N LEU A 101 -2.80 10.81 -11.23
CA LEU A 101 -4.16 11.31 -11.48
C LEU A 101 -4.28 12.81 -11.22
N ARG A 102 -3.77 13.30 -10.08
CA ARG A 102 -3.80 14.74 -9.77
C ARG A 102 -3.07 15.57 -10.82
N GLN A 103 -1.92 15.09 -11.29
CA GLN A 103 -1.15 15.76 -12.33
C GLN A 103 -1.93 15.78 -13.65
N ALA A 104 -2.48 14.63 -14.07
CA ALA A 104 -3.26 14.50 -15.30
C ALA A 104 -4.53 15.36 -15.31
N GLU A 105 -5.21 15.50 -14.16
CA GLU A 105 -6.39 16.35 -14.00
C GLU A 105 -6.10 17.84 -14.21
N THR A 106 -4.88 18.29 -13.90
CA THR A 106 -4.45 19.69 -14.05
C THR A 106 -3.63 19.96 -15.31
N ALA A 107 -3.44 18.94 -16.15
CA ALA A 107 -2.66 19.07 -17.38
C ALA A 107 -3.38 19.97 -18.41
N SER A 108 -2.59 20.74 -19.15
CA SER A 108 -3.07 21.54 -20.28
C SER A 108 -2.19 21.26 -21.51
N PRO A 109 -2.75 20.72 -22.61
CA PRO A 109 -4.16 20.38 -22.79
C PRO A 109 -4.60 19.17 -21.93
N PHE A 110 -5.90 19.05 -21.70
CA PHE A 110 -6.49 17.90 -21.01
C PHE A 110 -6.34 16.63 -21.86
N ASP A 111 -5.85 15.56 -21.25
CA ASP A 111 -5.71 14.24 -21.87
C ASP A 111 -6.66 13.23 -21.20
N GLU A 112 -7.84 13.04 -21.81
CA GLU A 112 -8.84 12.08 -21.31
C GLU A 112 -8.31 10.64 -21.32
N SER A 113 -7.49 10.28 -22.30
CA SER A 113 -6.97 8.91 -22.45
C SER A 113 -6.01 8.57 -21.31
N ALA A 114 -5.15 9.52 -20.93
CA ALA A 114 -4.27 9.37 -19.79
C ALA A 114 -5.06 9.23 -18.48
N VAL A 115 -6.07 10.09 -18.26
CA VAL A 115 -6.92 10.02 -17.06
C VAL A 115 -7.68 8.69 -16.99
N ARG A 116 -8.24 8.22 -18.11
CA ARG A 116 -8.95 6.93 -18.19
C ARG A 116 -8.05 5.76 -17.81
N THR A 117 -6.84 5.72 -18.37
CA THR A 117 -5.86 4.66 -18.07
C THR A 117 -5.50 4.64 -16.59
N LEU A 118 -5.23 5.81 -16.00
CA LEU A 118 -4.91 5.93 -14.58
C LEU A 118 -6.10 5.57 -13.68
N ALA A 119 -7.33 5.88 -14.09
CA ALA A 119 -8.53 5.53 -13.35
C ALA A 119 -8.79 4.00 -13.35
N GLU A 120 -8.55 3.33 -14.48
CA GLU A 120 -8.63 1.88 -14.59
C GLU A 120 -7.59 1.19 -13.70
N GLU A 121 -6.34 1.65 -13.74
CA GLU A 121 -5.28 1.17 -12.85
C GLU A 121 -5.67 1.34 -11.36
N ARG A 122 -6.25 2.50 -11.01
CA ARG A 122 -6.74 2.75 -9.66
C ARG A 122 -7.80 1.74 -9.24
N GLY A 123 -8.75 1.44 -10.13
CA GLY A 123 -9.80 0.45 -9.88
C GLY A 123 -9.23 -0.95 -9.60
N ALA A 124 -8.23 -1.36 -10.38
CA ALA A 124 -7.54 -2.64 -10.15
C ALA A 124 -6.82 -2.66 -8.80
N LEU A 125 -6.10 -1.59 -8.45
CA LEU A 125 -5.40 -1.49 -7.15
C LEU A 125 -6.37 -1.53 -5.96
N GLU A 126 -7.53 -0.85 -6.05
CA GLU A 126 -8.56 -0.90 -5.01
C GLU A 126 -9.18 -2.29 -4.87
N THR A 127 -9.34 -3.01 -5.99
CA THR A 127 -9.84 -4.40 -5.98
C THR A 127 -8.90 -5.30 -5.17
N GLU A 128 -7.60 -5.26 -5.47
CA GLU A 128 -6.60 -6.08 -4.76
C GLU A 128 -6.53 -5.74 -3.27
N LEU A 129 -6.59 -4.44 -2.92
CA LEU A 129 -6.60 -4.00 -1.53
C LEU A 129 -7.89 -4.43 -0.80
N THR A 130 -9.02 -4.48 -1.49
CA THR A 130 -10.29 -4.96 -0.95
C THR A 130 -10.23 -6.45 -0.65
N ILE A 131 -9.68 -7.24 -1.58
CA ILE A 131 -9.47 -8.69 -1.40
C ILE A 131 -8.53 -8.93 -0.21
N ALA A 132 -7.43 -8.19 -0.11
CA ALA A 132 -6.49 -8.31 1.01
C ALA A 132 -7.17 -8.02 2.36
N ARG A 133 -7.98 -6.95 2.44
CA ARG A 133 -8.73 -6.62 3.65
C ARG A 133 -9.73 -7.72 4.01
N ALA A 134 -10.48 -8.22 3.04
CA ALA A 134 -11.44 -9.31 3.26
C ALA A 134 -10.75 -10.58 3.75
N ARG A 135 -9.59 -10.93 3.18
CA ARG A 135 -8.76 -12.05 3.62
C ARG A 135 -8.30 -11.88 5.07
N THR A 136 -7.76 -10.72 5.43
CA THR A 136 -7.35 -10.43 6.82
C THR A 136 -8.51 -10.54 7.79
N HIS A 137 -9.67 -9.96 7.46
CA HIS A 137 -10.86 -10.08 8.31
C HIS A 137 -11.27 -11.55 8.49
N SER A 138 -11.33 -12.32 7.41
CA SER A 138 -11.66 -13.75 7.48
C SER A 138 -10.68 -14.55 8.36
N GLN A 139 -9.38 -14.25 8.30
CA GLN A 139 -8.37 -14.90 9.13
C GLN A 139 -8.51 -14.52 10.61
N ILE A 140 -8.85 -13.27 10.91
CA ILE A 140 -9.11 -12.81 12.29
C ILE A 140 -10.39 -13.46 12.83
N ASP A 141 -11.47 -13.49 12.05
CA ASP A 141 -12.75 -14.10 12.45
C ASP A 141 -12.62 -15.60 12.78
N ALA A 142 -11.67 -16.29 12.14
CA ALA A 142 -11.38 -17.71 12.43
C ALA A 142 -10.72 -17.92 13.80
N ILE A 143 -10.10 -16.90 14.39
CA ILE A 143 -9.45 -16.95 15.72
C ILE A 143 -10.43 -16.61 16.85
N LEU A 144 -11.54 -15.94 16.52
CA LEU A 144 -12.54 -15.50 17.48
C LEU A 144 -13.49 -16.64 17.86
N THR A 145 -13.92 -16.65 19.12
CA THR A 145 -15.01 -17.53 19.57
C THR A 145 -16.35 -17.08 18.97
N PRO A 146 -17.37 -17.95 18.89
CA PRO A 146 -18.69 -17.57 18.39
C PRO A 146 -19.27 -16.32 19.09
N ALA A 147 -19.17 -16.26 20.42
CA ALA A 147 -19.64 -15.11 21.20
C ALA A 147 -18.89 -13.80 20.87
N GLN A 148 -17.57 -13.87 20.65
CA GLN A 148 -16.77 -12.72 20.23
C GLN A 148 -17.13 -12.26 18.82
N ARG A 149 -17.44 -13.18 17.89
CA ARG A 149 -17.91 -12.83 16.54
C ARG A 149 -19.25 -12.10 16.57
N ASP A 150 -20.18 -12.57 17.39
CA ASP A 150 -21.49 -11.92 17.55
C ASP A 150 -21.34 -10.50 18.12
N LEU A 151 -20.42 -10.32 19.07
CA LEU A 151 -20.11 -9.00 19.61
C LEU A 151 -19.46 -8.10 18.55
N ALA A 152 -18.50 -8.62 17.79
CA ALA A 152 -17.84 -7.90 16.70
C ALA A 152 -18.83 -7.45 15.62
N ALA A 153 -19.82 -8.29 15.27
CA ALA A 153 -20.86 -7.97 14.30
C ALA A 153 -21.73 -6.80 14.76
N LYS A 154 -22.11 -6.74 16.04
CA LYS A 154 -22.92 -5.66 16.63
C LYS A 154 -22.19 -4.31 16.71
N LEU A 155 -20.85 -4.35 16.67
CA LEU A 155 -20.00 -3.17 16.76
C LEU A 155 -19.60 -2.61 15.39
N ARG A 156 -19.92 -3.33 14.31
CA ARG A 156 -19.71 -2.79 12.97
C ARG A 156 -20.66 -1.60 12.78
N PRO A 157 -20.12 -0.41 12.48
CA PRO A 157 -20.99 0.73 12.19
C PRO A 157 -21.85 0.39 10.96
N GLU A 158 -23.16 0.63 11.08
CA GLU A 158 -24.09 0.48 9.97
C GLU A 158 -23.63 1.34 8.78
N PRO A 159 -23.70 0.82 7.53
CA PRO A 159 -23.33 1.59 6.34
C PRO A 159 -24.21 2.85 6.19
N GLY A 160 -23.79 3.98 6.75
CA GLY A 160 -24.50 5.25 6.65
C GLY A 160 -24.38 6.17 7.86
N GLU A 161 -24.00 5.65 9.03
CA GLU A 161 -24.08 6.44 10.28
C GLU A 161 -22.80 7.25 10.59
N GLY A 162 -21.69 6.96 9.90
CA GLY A 162 -20.37 7.55 10.19
C GLY A 162 -20.05 8.92 9.56
N ARG A 163 -20.98 9.58 8.84
CA ARG A 163 -20.69 10.86 8.13
C ARG A 163 -21.20 12.11 8.85
N LYS A 164 -21.58 12.05 10.12
CA LYS A 164 -22.03 13.22 10.90
C LYS A 164 -20.98 13.84 11.83
N GLY A 165 -19.73 13.40 11.77
CA GLY A 165 -18.61 13.98 12.53
C GLY A 165 -17.63 14.74 11.65
N GLY A 166 -18.11 15.61 10.76
CA GLY A 166 -17.23 16.53 10.04
C GLY A 166 -16.57 17.47 11.03
N HIS A 167 -15.23 17.53 11.01
CA HIS A 167 -14.45 18.61 11.59
C HIS A 167 -14.89 19.96 10.97
N GLY A 168 -15.96 20.53 11.50
CA GLY A 168 -16.23 21.96 11.47
C GLY A 168 -15.59 22.55 12.70
N GLY A 169 -14.37 23.08 12.56
CA GLY A 169 -13.58 23.54 13.69
C GLY A 169 -12.46 24.47 13.28
N ARG A 170 -12.87 25.68 12.88
CA ARG A 170 -12.10 26.94 12.75
C ARG A 170 -11.25 27.15 11.51
#